data_AF-A0A1F3M6J1-F1
#
_entry.id   AF-A0A1F3M6J1-F1
#
_cell.length_a   1.000
_cell.length_b   1.000
_cell.length_c   1.000
_cell.angle_alpha   90.00
_cell.angle_beta   90.00
_cell.angle_gamma   90.00
#
_symmetry.space_group_name_H-M   'P 1'
#
loop_
_entity.id
_entity.type
_entity.pdbx_description
1 polymer ?
#
loop_
_entity_poly.entity_id
_entity_poly.type
_entity_poly.pdbx_seq_one_letter_code
_entity_poly.pdbx_strand_id
1 'polypeptide(L)'
;MLNYGYLVAITIIDEANNNDIVVYNVYNILPSGSYSTTFSSTQAGIEDYCSQQHDSPPSFKIFVDVQMRDPSGNQFCGQKSTNSSYTCSIISSGLELPTLTIY
;
A
#
# COMPACT_ATOMS: atom_id res chain seq x y z
N MET A 1 5.33 25.73 15.50
CA MET A 1 5.98 24.84 14.51
C MET A 1 4.87 24.15 13.74
N LEU A 2 4.92 24.19 12.41
CA LEU A 2 4.02 23.43 11.54
C LEU A 2 4.54 21.98 11.55
N ASN A 3 3.83 21.07 12.24
CA ASN A 3 4.24 19.67 12.32
C ASN A 3 3.91 18.98 11.01
N TYR A 4 4.91 18.84 10.13
CA TYR A 4 4.82 17.94 8.99
C TYR A 4 4.60 16.51 9.50
N GLY A 5 3.64 15.82 8.91
CA GLY A 5 3.35 14.42 9.21
C GLY A 5 3.85 13.51 8.11
N TYR A 6 4.38 12.34 8.46
CA TYR A 6 4.62 11.29 7.50
C TYR A 6 3.43 10.34 7.47
N LEU A 7 3.01 10.00 6.26
CA LEU A 7 2.03 8.99 5.96
C LEU A 7 2.75 7.85 5.24
N VAL A 8 2.49 6.62 5.67
CA VAL A 8 2.82 5.44 4.85
C VAL A 8 1.52 4.84 4.37
N ALA A 9 1.42 4.70 3.06
CA ALA A 9 0.33 4.04 2.38
C ALA A 9 0.81 2.75 1.74
N ILE A 10 -0.09 1.79 1.64
CA ILE A 10 0.06 0.65 0.74
C ILE A 10 -1.00 0.82 -0.34
N THR A 11 -0.56 0.92 -1.59
CA THR A 11 -1.42 1.00 -2.77
C THR A 11 -1.37 -0.31 -3.52
N ILE A 12 -2.54 -0.86 -3.87
CA ILE A 12 -2.65 -2.10 -4.63
C ILE A 12 -3.43 -1.84 -5.89
N ILE A 13 -2.82 -2.19 -7.02
CA ILE A 13 -3.36 -1.98 -8.35
C ILE A 13 -3.54 -3.35 -9.00
N ASP A 14 -4.73 -3.65 -9.51
CA ASP A 14 -4.88 -4.71 -10.50
C ASP A 14 -4.38 -4.20 -11.85
N GLU A 15 -3.21 -4.65 -12.27
CA GLU A 15 -2.63 -4.30 -13.56
C GLU A 15 -3.36 -4.95 -14.73
N ALA A 16 -4.00 -6.10 -14.52
CA ALA A 16 -4.72 -6.80 -15.58
C ALA A 16 -6.02 -6.09 -15.94
N ASN A 17 -6.64 -5.43 -14.96
CA ASN A 17 -7.92 -4.72 -15.12
C ASN A 17 -7.77 -3.18 -14.97
N ASN A 18 -6.54 -2.68 -14.80
CA ASN A 18 -6.17 -1.27 -14.61
C ASN A 18 -7.04 -0.55 -13.54
N ASN A 19 -7.23 -1.22 -12.41
CA ASN A 19 -8.08 -0.75 -11.30
C ASN A 19 -7.26 -0.57 -10.02
N ASP A 20 -7.39 0.60 -9.38
CA ASP A 20 -6.89 0.82 -8.03
C ASP A 20 -7.85 0.17 -7.02
N ILE A 21 -7.37 -0.81 -6.27
CA ILE A 21 -8.23 -1.62 -5.41
C ILE A 21 -8.27 -1.07 -4.00
N VAL A 22 -7.10 -0.83 -3.39
CA VAL A 22 -7.01 -0.37 -2.00
C VAL A 22 -5.83 0.55 -1.75
N VAL A 23 -6.11 1.61 -0.98
CA VAL A 23 -5.14 2.47 -0.32
C VAL A 23 -5.30 2.29 1.19
N TYR A 24 -4.39 1.54 1.82
CA TYR A 24 -4.33 1.45 3.28
C TYR A 24 -3.40 2.54 3.79
N ASN A 25 -3.91 3.46 4.63
CA ASN A 25 -3.14 4.60 5.13
C ASN A 25 -2.82 4.44 6.62
N VAL A 26 -1.54 4.55 6.98
CA VAL A 26 -1.09 4.73 8.36
C VAL A 26 -0.65 6.18 8.53
N TYR A 27 -1.33 6.89 9.43
CA TYR A 27 -1.00 8.25 9.84
C TYR A 27 -0.23 8.21 11.16
N ASN A 28 0.76 9.10 11.33
CA ASN A 28 1.60 9.31 12.53
C ASN A 28 2.88 8.49 12.59
N ILE A 29 3.72 8.67 11.59
CA ILE A 29 5.06 8.11 11.56
C ILE A 29 6.01 9.24 11.92
N LEU A 30 6.85 9.05 12.94
CA LEU A 30 7.81 10.08 13.34
C LEU A 30 8.85 10.26 12.22
N PRO A 31 9.44 11.46 12.07
CA PRO A 31 10.40 11.79 11.00
C PRO A 31 11.68 10.93 10.96
N SER A 32 11.87 10.07 11.94
CA SER A 32 13.01 9.14 12.03
C SER A 32 12.54 7.82 12.63
N GLY A 33 13.04 6.70 12.10
CA GLY A 33 12.78 5.35 12.63
C GLY A 33 12.53 4.28 11.56
N SER A 34 12.74 3.02 11.94
CA SER A 34 12.33 1.87 11.12
C SER A 34 10.88 1.50 11.45
N TYR A 35 10.04 1.38 10.44
CA TYR A 35 8.63 1.05 10.61
C TYR A 35 8.32 -0.24 9.87
N SER A 36 7.99 -1.28 10.63
CA SER A 36 7.47 -2.51 10.06
C SER A 36 5.96 -2.54 10.26
N THR A 37 5.23 -2.82 9.19
CA THR A 37 3.82 -3.15 9.27
C THR A 37 3.61 -4.45 8.52
N THR A 38 2.88 -5.36 9.14
CA THR A 38 2.35 -6.53 8.45
C THR A 38 1.09 -6.11 7.73
N PHE A 39 0.98 -6.47 6.46
CA PHE A 39 -0.21 -6.26 5.66
C PHE A 39 -0.97 -7.58 5.57
N SER A 40 -2.28 -7.57 5.81
CA SER A 40 -3.13 -8.74 5.55
C SER A 40 -4.00 -8.49 4.31
N SER A 41 -4.10 -9.50 3.44
CA SER A 41 -4.98 -9.53 2.28
C SER A 41 -6.44 -9.22 2.64
N THR A 42 -6.85 -9.70 3.81
CA THR A 42 -8.19 -9.52 4.38
C THR A 42 -8.45 -8.06 4.76
N GLN A 43 -7.46 -7.34 5.33
CA GLN A 43 -7.60 -5.92 5.71
C GLN A 43 -7.81 -5.00 4.50
N ALA A 44 -7.35 -5.43 3.33
CA ALA A 44 -7.49 -4.70 2.09
C ALA A 44 -8.58 -5.26 1.16
N GLY A 45 -9.45 -6.14 1.65
CA GLY A 45 -10.55 -6.69 0.83
C GLY A 45 -10.11 -7.34 -0.48
N ILE A 46 -8.84 -7.77 -0.59
CA ILE A 46 -8.32 -8.36 -1.85
C ILE A 46 -8.95 -9.74 -2.07
N GLU A 47 -9.23 -10.47 -1.00
CA GLU A 47 -9.94 -11.75 -1.08
C GLU A 47 -11.35 -11.56 -1.67
N ASP A 48 -12.07 -10.53 -1.21
CA ASP A 48 -13.37 -10.17 -1.76
C ASP A 48 -13.24 -9.74 -3.23
N TYR A 49 -12.23 -8.92 -3.57
CA TYR A 49 -11.95 -8.55 -4.95
C TYR A 49 -11.70 -9.78 -5.83
N CYS A 50 -10.84 -10.70 -5.39
CA CYS A 50 -10.54 -11.94 -6.10
C CYS A 50 -11.75 -12.86 -6.28
N SER A 51 -12.78 -12.74 -5.44
CA SER A 51 -14.03 -13.51 -5.56
C SER A 51 -15.02 -12.91 -6.57
N GLN A 52 -14.81 -11.66 -7.00
CA GLN A 52 -15.66 -10.98 -7.99
C GLN A 52 -15.33 -11.41 -9.41
N GLN A 53 -16.27 -11.18 -10.32
CA GLN A 53 -16.03 -11.37 -11.74
C GLN A 53 -15.25 -10.17 -12.30
N HIS A 54 -14.17 -10.47 -13.04
CA HIS A 54 -13.32 -9.50 -13.73
C HIS A 54 -13.20 -9.83 -15.21
N ASP A 55 -12.84 -8.83 -16.02
CA ASP A 55 -12.61 -9.00 -17.45
C ASP A 55 -11.38 -9.88 -17.72
N SER A 56 -10.34 -9.75 -16.89
CA SER A 56 -9.13 -10.57 -16.91
C SER A 56 -8.81 -11.13 -15.53
N PRO A 57 -8.11 -12.28 -15.42
CA PRO A 57 -7.63 -12.79 -14.14
C PRO A 57 -6.78 -11.72 -13.42
N PRO A 58 -7.13 -11.33 -12.19
CA PRO A 58 -6.44 -10.25 -11.48
C PRO A 58 -4.95 -10.48 -11.31
N SER A 59 -4.17 -9.42 -11.52
CA SER A 59 -2.71 -9.40 -11.33
C SER A 59 -2.31 -8.13 -10.59
N PHE A 60 -1.86 -8.27 -9.36
CA PHE A 60 -1.67 -7.14 -8.47
C PHE A 60 -0.23 -6.63 -8.47
N LYS A 61 -0.06 -5.32 -8.59
CA LYS A 61 1.14 -4.64 -8.07
C LYS A 61 0.85 -4.00 -6.74
N ILE A 62 1.77 -4.22 -5.82
CA ILE A 62 1.70 -3.67 -4.48
C ILE A 62 2.81 -2.66 -4.33
N PHE A 63 2.43 -1.49 -3.86
CA PHE A 63 3.32 -0.38 -3.68
C PHE A 63 3.30 0.07 -2.24
N VAL A 64 4.48 0.38 -1.73
CA VAL A 64 4.61 1.09 -0.46
C VAL A 64 4.91 2.55 -0.78
N ASP A 65 4.01 3.42 -0.37
CA ASP A 65 4.04 4.86 -0.62
C ASP A 65 4.38 5.58 0.69
N VAL A 66 5.54 6.21 0.77
CA VAL A 66 5.90 7.12 1.86
C VAL A 66 5.61 8.54 1.41
N GLN A 67 4.77 9.27 2.12
CA GLN A 67 4.37 10.62 1.76
C GLN A 67 4.60 11.56 2.94
N MET A 68 5.37 12.61 2.73
CA MET A 68 5.39 13.73 3.67
C MET A 68 4.19 14.62 3.35
N ARG A 69 3.37 14.89 4.36
CA ARG A 69 2.20 15.77 4.25
C ARG A 69 2.40 17.05 5.06
N ASP A 70 1.97 18.15 4.48
CA ASP A 70 1.90 19.43 5.19
C ASP A 70 0.82 19.37 6.29
N PRO A 71 0.77 20.36 7.20
CA PRO A 71 -0.26 20.39 8.25
C PRO A 71 -1.69 20.57 7.75
N SER A 72 -1.86 20.95 6.48
CA SER A 72 -3.16 21.00 5.80
C SER A 72 -3.56 19.65 5.22
N GLY A 73 -2.69 18.64 5.31
CA GLY A 73 -2.89 17.28 4.80
C GLY A 73 -2.47 17.09 3.33
N ASN A 74 -1.89 18.08 2.66
CA ASN A 74 -1.45 17.96 1.28
C ASN A 74 -0.13 17.23 1.18
N GLN A 75 0.03 16.35 0.19
CA GLN A 75 1.30 15.70 -0.09
C GLN A 75 2.33 16.72 -0.61
N PHE A 76 3.46 16.81 0.09
CA PHE A 76 4.58 17.68 -0.27
C PHE A 76 5.64 16.92 -1.09
N CYS A 77 5.99 15.70 -0.68
CA CYS A 77 6.87 14.80 -1.42
C CYS A 77 6.56 13.35 -1.07
N GLY A 78 7.00 12.38 -1.89
CA GLY A 78 6.87 10.98 -1.55
C GLY A 78 7.70 10.03 -2.41
N GLN A 79 7.87 8.82 -1.91
CA GLN A 79 8.56 7.73 -2.59
C GLN A 79 7.65 6.52 -2.68
N LYS A 80 7.56 5.94 -3.86
CA LYS A 80 6.80 4.73 -4.15
C LYS A 80 7.79 3.59 -4.40
N SER A 81 7.81 2.59 -3.54
CA SER A 81 8.57 1.35 -3.77
C SER A 81 7.71 0.40 -4.59
N THR A 82 8.23 -0.06 -5.73
CA THR A 82 7.64 -1.13 -6.54
C THR A 82 7.91 -2.46 -5.86
N ASN A 83 6.86 -3.21 -5.54
CA ASN A 83 6.99 -4.64 -5.31
C ASN A 83 6.25 -5.44 -6.39
N SER A 84 6.73 -6.66 -6.54
CA SER A 84 6.46 -7.71 -7.52
C SER A 84 4.99 -7.84 -7.96
N SER A 85 4.76 -8.44 -9.12
CA SER A 85 3.40 -8.81 -9.55
C SER A 85 2.95 -10.07 -8.79
N TYR A 86 1.75 -10.03 -8.21
CA TYR A 86 1.16 -11.10 -7.42
C TYR A 86 -0.20 -11.54 -7.98
N THR A 87 -0.54 -12.81 -7.82
CA THR A 87 -1.86 -13.35 -8.19
C THR A 87 -2.75 -13.49 -6.95
N CYS A 88 -4.06 -13.65 -7.17
CA CYS A 88 -5.03 -13.94 -6.11
C CYS A 88 -4.65 -15.13 -5.21
N SER A 89 -4.05 -16.18 -5.78
CA SER A 89 -3.58 -17.36 -5.03
C SER A 89 -2.46 -17.06 -4.04
N ILE A 90 -1.54 -16.15 -4.37
CA ILE A 90 -0.42 -15.79 -3.50
C ILE A 90 -0.92 -14.88 -2.37
N ILE A 91 -1.72 -13.88 -2.71
CA ILE A 91 -2.18 -12.90 -1.72
C ILE A 91 -3.11 -13.54 -0.69
N SER A 92 -4.03 -14.41 -1.11
CA SER A 92 -4.95 -15.13 -0.21
C SER A 92 -4.25 -16.09 0.75
N SER A 93 -3.00 -16.49 0.47
CA SER A 93 -2.17 -17.32 1.37
C SER A 93 -1.43 -16.53 2.45
N GLY A 94 -1.63 -15.21 2.50
CA GLY A 94 -0.89 -14.29 3.36
C GLY A 94 0.35 -13.77 2.65
N LEU A 95 0.42 -12.46 2.45
CA LEU A 95 1.58 -11.81 1.87
C LEU A 95 2.24 -10.89 2.90
N GLU A 96 3.46 -11.22 3.29
CA GLU A 96 4.30 -10.31 4.05
C GLU A 96 5.00 -9.33 3.09
N LEU A 97 4.72 -8.05 3.25
CA LEU A 97 5.42 -7.01 2.52
C LEU A 97 6.75 -6.66 3.21
N PRO A 98 7.76 -6.21 2.44
CA PRO A 98 9.03 -5.79 2.99
C PRO A 98 8.86 -4.69 4.05
N THR A 99 9.70 -4.73 5.08
CA THR A 99 9.77 -3.66 6.10
C THR A 99 10.24 -2.35 5.46
N LEU A 100 9.57 -1.25 5.78
CA LEU A 100 9.93 0.07 5.31
C LEU A 100 10.86 0.76 6.31
N THR A 101 12.06 1.13 5.85
CA THR A 101 12.99 1.94 6.64
C THR A 101 12.95 3.39 6.16
N ILE A 102 12.60 4.32 7.05
CA ILE A 102 12.63 5.76 6.81
C ILE A 102 13.84 6.31 7.57
N TYR A 103 14.83 6.85 6.84
CA TYR A 103 16.05 7.41 7.41
C TYR A 103 15.89 8.90 7.74
#